data_AF-A0A960K855-F1
#
_entry.id   AF-A0A960K855-F1
#
_cell.length_a   1.000
_cell.length_b   1.000
_cell.length_c   1.000
_cell.angle_alpha   90.00
_cell.angle_beta   90.00
_cell.angle_gamma   90.00
#
_symmetry.space_group_name_H-M   'P 1'
#
loop_
_entity.id
_entity.type
_entity.pdbx_description
1 polymer ?
#
loop_
_entity_poly.entity_id
_entity_poly.type
_entity_poly.pdbx_seq_one_letter_code
_entity_poly.pdbx_strand_id
1 'polypeptide(L)'
;HHLSGSLSGILEYMAVERLFEVAQEGRYRRVILDTPPTRQALDFLEAPQRIVSFLESPALTIALREWFDEEGRLKATARFGALGRRVDSFLDRMIGLDFLRDVSEFFRAFAPLYAGFRERAQEVQSLLRSPQTRFLLVAGPGQERIPDTLFFARKLEEAGHRLEAVVVNRVHPRFGGLPQGGIEVGPGPIDGRQLVAWLGERDHAGVEQLTTLLQPRTLAEIGMMETEPTHLEALRELGRRLREALPDLGNGNAAARQNS
;
A
#
# COMPACT_ATOMS: atom_id res chain seq x y z
N HIS A 1 6.02 14.04 -18.95
CA HIS A 1 5.64 12.80 -18.23
C HIS A 1 5.58 12.92 -16.69
N HIS A 2 5.89 14.06 -16.05
CA HIS A 2 5.94 14.15 -14.57
C HIS A 2 4.66 14.65 -13.87
N LEU A 3 3.67 15.19 -14.60
CA LEU A 3 2.41 15.69 -14.00
C LEU A 3 1.40 14.57 -13.68
N SER A 4 1.54 13.38 -14.26
CA SER A 4 0.65 12.25 -13.97
C SER A 4 0.89 11.64 -12.58
N GLY A 5 2.10 11.82 -12.01
CA GLY A 5 2.46 11.27 -10.70
C GLY A 5 1.89 12.07 -9.52
N SER A 6 1.68 13.38 -9.68
CA SER A 6 1.09 14.22 -8.61
C SER A 6 -0.44 14.06 -8.51
N LEU A 7 -1.10 13.69 -9.62
CA LEU A 7 -2.53 13.37 -9.65
C LEU A 7 -2.86 12.00 -9.03
N SER A 8 -1.94 11.02 -9.12
CA SER A 8 -2.10 9.71 -8.46
C SER A 8 -2.32 9.90 -6.95
N GLY A 9 -1.45 10.66 -6.28
CA GLY A 9 -1.48 10.86 -4.82
C GLY A 9 -2.78 11.45 -4.27
N ILE A 10 -3.52 12.22 -5.08
CA ILE A 10 -4.84 12.75 -4.71
C ILE A 10 -5.89 11.63 -4.74
N LEU A 11 -5.89 10.78 -5.76
CA LEU A 11 -6.82 9.65 -5.85
C LEU A 11 -6.61 8.65 -4.72
N GLU A 12 -5.35 8.33 -4.42
CA GLU A 12 -5.03 7.45 -3.29
C GLU A 12 -5.43 8.09 -1.95
N TYR A 13 -5.23 9.40 -1.78
CA TYR A 13 -5.68 10.11 -0.59
C TYR A 13 -7.21 10.09 -0.41
N MET A 14 -7.98 10.37 -1.48
CA MET A 14 -9.45 10.31 -1.43
C MET A 14 -9.97 8.94 -1.00
N ALA A 15 -9.30 7.87 -1.46
CA ALA A 15 -9.67 6.52 -1.08
C ALA A 15 -9.40 6.24 0.42
N VAL A 16 -8.28 6.76 0.95
CA VAL A 16 -7.96 6.65 2.38
C VAL A 16 -8.88 7.54 3.25
N GLU A 17 -9.25 8.72 2.77
CA GLU A 17 -10.20 9.61 3.45
C GLU A 17 -11.57 8.95 3.57
N ARG A 18 -12.06 8.32 2.48
CA ARG A 18 -13.32 7.59 2.51
C ARG A 18 -13.30 6.42 3.50
N LEU A 19 -12.18 5.72 3.62
CA LEU A 19 -11.99 4.69 4.65
C LEU A 19 -12.13 5.28 6.07
N PHE A 20 -11.51 6.43 6.32
CA PHE A 20 -11.57 7.10 7.61
C PHE A 20 -12.99 7.53 7.96
N GLU A 21 -13.73 8.12 7.03
CA GLU A 21 -15.14 8.47 7.21
C GLU A 21 -15.98 7.25 7.62
N VAL A 22 -15.87 6.15 6.85
CA VAL A 22 -16.62 4.91 7.11
C VAL A 22 -16.27 4.32 8.47
N ALA A 23 -15.00 4.40 8.89
CA ALA A 23 -14.56 3.94 10.20
C ALA A 23 -15.12 4.82 11.34
N GLN A 24 -15.16 6.14 11.16
CA GLN A 24 -15.62 7.11 12.16
C GLN A 24 -17.15 7.13 12.31
N GLU A 25 -17.90 6.84 11.26
CA GLU A 25 -19.37 6.76 11.30
C GLU A 25 -19.88 5.75 12.36
N GLY A 26 -19.05 4.79 12.79
CA GLY A 26 -19.40 3.82 13.83
C GLY A 26 -20.53 2.85 13.45
N ARG A 27 -21.00 2.92 12.20
CA ARG A 27 -22.11 2.11 11.67
C ARG A 27 -21.75 0.64 11.48
N TYR A 28 -20.47 0.34 11.33
CA TYR A 28 -19.97 -0.99 11.06
C TYR A 28 -19.11 -1.50 12.22
N ARG A 29 -19.37 -2.73 12.66
CA ARG A 29 -18.54 -3.41 13.68
C ARG A 29 -17.14 -3.76 13.15
N ARG A 30 -17.00 -3.93 11.84
CA ARG A 30 -15.77 -4.27 11.15
C ARG A 30 -15.80 -3.69 9.75
N VAL A 31 -14.71 -3.05 9.35
CA VAL A 31 -14.46 -2.59 8.00
C VAL A 31 -13.37 -3.48 7.42
N ILE A 32 -13.56 -3.98 6.20
CA ILE A 32 -12.55 -4.72 5.45
C ILE A 32 -12.20 -3.85 4.25
N LEU A 33 -10.93 -3.50 4.12
CA LEU A 33 -10.41 -2.74 3.00
C LEU A 33 -9.69 -3.70 2.06
N ASP A 34 -10.14 -3.74 0.81
CA ASP A 34 -9.39 -4.37 -0.28
C ASP A 34 -8.49 -3.30 -0.93
N THR A 35 -7.21 -3.61 -1.09
CA THR A 35 -6.22 -2.67 -1.62
C THR A 35 -5.83 -3.06 -3.05
N PRO A 36 -5.52 -2.09 -3.93
CA PRO A 36 -4.94 -2.38 -5.24
C PRO A 36 -3.76 -3.35 -5.15
N PRO A 37 -3.57 -4.26 -6.12
CA PRO A 37 -2.53 -5.28 -6.04
C PRO A 37 -1.13 -4.65 -6.08
N THR A 38 -0.14 -5.38 -5.53
CA THR A 38 1.31 -5.13 -5.63
C THR A 38 1.86 -3.94 -4.82
N ARG A 39 2.98 -3.34 -5.27
CA ARG A 39 3.70 -2.22 -4.61
C ARG A 39 2.82 -0.98 -4.41
N GLN A 40 1.74 -0.85 -5.17
CA GLN A 40 0.73 0.21 -5.04
C GLN A 40 -0.02 0.19 -3.70
N ALA A 41 -0.10 -0.96 -3.02
CA ALA A 41 -0.70 -1.00 -1.69
C ALA A 41 0.13 -0.23 -0.66
N LEU A 42 1.46 -0.21 -0.76
CA LEU A 42 2.29 0.69 0.07
C LEU A 42 2.06 2.15 -0.32
N ASP A 43 1.94 2.45 -1.61
CA ASP A 43 1.63 3.80 -2.09
C ASP A 43 0.33 4.32 -1.48
N PHE A 44 -0.71 3.47 -1.42
CA PHE A 44 -1.98 3.78 -0.76
C PHE A 44 -1.79 4.10 0.73
N LEU A 45 -1.02 3.29 1.47
CA LEU A 45 -0.79 3.50 2.91
C LEU A 45 0.10 4.72 3.22
N GLU A 46 0.98 5.07 2.29
CA GLU A 46 1.88 6.22 2.39
C GLU A 46 1.27 7.53 1.88
N ALA A 47 0.19 7.46 1.08
CA ALA A 47 -0.44 8.64 0.46
C ALA A 47 -0.74 9.79 1.45
N PRO A 48 -1.27 9.54 2.68
CA PRO A 48 -1.49 10.61 3.65
C PRO A 48 -0.20 11.31 4.05
N GLN A 49 0.88 10.54 4.26
CA GLN A 49 2.18 11.08 4.65
C GLN A 49 2.81 11.89 3.52
N ARG A 50 2.63 11.46 2.26
CA ARG A 50 3.13 12.20 1.09
C ARG A 50 2.53 13.59 0.98
N ILE A 51 1.23 13.73 1.26
CA ILE A 51 0.56 15.04 1.27
C ILE A 51 1.13 15.92 2.39
N VAL A 52 1.28 15.39 3.61
CA VAL A 52 1.89 16.14 4.71
C VAL A 52 3.29 16.61 4.34
N SER A 53 4.13 15.71 3.82
CA SER A 53 5.50 16.03 3.40
C SER A 53 5.55 17.04 2.25
N PHE A 54 4.58 17.01 1.33
CA PHE A 54 4.45 18.03 0.29
C PHE A 54 4.09 19.40 0.87
N LEU A 55 3.13 19.45 1.81
CA LEU A 55 2.70 20.66 2.51
C LEU A 55 3.81 21.27 3.38
N GLU A 56 4.78 20.47 3.81
CA GLU A 56 5.95 20.88 4.58
C GLU A 56 7.18 21.16 3.70
N SER A 57 7.05 21.00 2.38
CA SER A 57 8.20 21.09 1.49
C SER A 57 8.73 22.53 1.38
N PRO A 58 10.07 22.70 1.33
CA PRO A 58 10.68 23.99 1.02
C PRO A 58 10.21 24.54 -0.33
N ALA A 59 9.89 23.66 -1.28
CA ALA A 59 9.37 24.03 -2.60
C ALA A 59 8.01 24.73 -2.49
N LEU A 60 7.09 24.24 -1.67
CA LEU A 60 5.81 24.91 -1.43
C LEU A 60 6.01 26.23 -0.70
N THR A 61 6.89 26.26 0.31
CA THR A 61 7.26 27.51 1.01
C THR A 61 7.80 28.56 0.04
N ILE A 62 8.65 28.13 -0.89
CA ILE A 62 9.21 28.96 -1.97
C ILE A 62 8.08 29.41 -2.91
N ALA A 63 7.19 28.53 -3.36
CA ALA A 63 6.07 28.89 -4.23
C ALA A 63 5.09 29.89 -3.58
N LEU A 64 4.87 29.80 -2.26
CA LEU A 64 3.99 30.72 -1.54
C LEU A 64 4.60 32.11 -1.29
N ARG A 65 5.91 32.29 -1.51
CA ARG A 65 6.55 33.60 -1.31
C ARG A 65 5.94 34.66 -2.23
N GLU A 66 6.01 35.90 -1.78
CA GLU A 66 5.69 37.06 -2.60
C GLU A 66 6.84 37.33 -3.58
N TRP A 67 6.84 36.63 -4.70
CA TRP A 67 7.79 36.86 -5.79
C TRP A 67 7.55 38.17 -6.52
N PHE A 68 6.35 38.73 -6.44
CA PHE A 68 5.93 39.90 -7.21
C PHE A 68 5.47 41.05 -6.30
N ASP A 69 5.74 42.28 -6.72
CA ASP A 69 5.22 43.51 -6.10
C ASP A 69 3.79 43.84 -6.57
N GLU A 70 3.22 44.93 -6.05
CA GLU A 70 1.86 45.39 -6.40
C GLU A 70 1.75 45.76 -7.90
N GLU A 71 2.86 46.10 -8.53
CA GLU A 71 3.00 46.41 -9.95
C GLU A 71 3.26 45.17 -10.83
N GLY A 72 3.27 43.97 -10.25
CA GLY A 72 3.45 42.70 -10.96
C GLY A 72 4.86 42.45 -11.47
N ARG A 73 5.87 43.16 -10.96
CA ARG A 73 7.28 42.93 -11.26
C ARG A 73 7.86 41.97 -10.23
N LEU A 74 8.83 41.16 -10.65
CA LEU A 74 9.59 40.33 -9.72
C LEU A 74 10.21 41.25 -8.65
N LYS A 75 9.87 41.03 -7.37
CA LYS A 75 10.54 41.68 -6.24
C LYS A 75 12.03 41.36 -6.36
N ALA A 76 12.80 42.35 -6.81
CA ALA A 76 14.21 42.19 -7.11
C ALA A 76 14.89 41.48 -5.93
N THR A 77 15.51 40.33 -6.21
CA THR A 77 16.16 39.50 -5.22
C THR A 77 17.47 40.16 -4.77
N ALA A 78 17.37 41.28 -4.05
CA ALA A 78 18.50 42.06 -3.52
C ALA A 78 19.41 41.26 -2.57
N ARG A 79 19.13 39.97 -2.33
CA ARG A 79 19.91 39.04 -1.50
C ARG A 79 20.77 38.04 -2.26
N PHE A 80 20.60 37.90 -3.59
CA PHE A 80 21.45 37.04 -4.41
C PHE A 80 22.18 37.92 -5.40
N GLY A 81 23.48 38.19 -5.19
CA GLY A 81 24.29 39.05 -6.06
C GLY A 81 24.42 38.53 -7.50
N ALA A 82 25.62 38.54 -8.08
CA ALA A 82 25.84 38.18 -9.50
C ALA A 82 25.29 36.78 -9.92
N LEU A 83 25.00 35.89 -8.97
CA LEU A 83 24.38 34.59 -9.19
C LEU A 83 22.85 34.65 -9.44
N GLY A 84 22.14 35.64 -8.89
CA GLY A 84 20.70 35.87 -9.10
C GLY A 84 20.38 36.22 -10.56
N ARG A 85 21.20 37.08 -11.17
CA ARG A 85 21.04 37.51 -12.57
C ARG A 85 21.12 36.38 -13.61
N ARG A 86 21.74 35.24 -13.30
CA ARG A 86 21.76 34.06 -14.19
C ARG A 86 20.54 33.17 -14.03
N VAL A 87 19.93 33.16 -12.84
CA VAL A 87 18.68 32.44 -12.56
C VAL A 87 17.51 33.21 -13.16
N ASP A 88 17.53 34.55 -13.04
CA ASP A 88 16.53 35.45 -13.64
C ASP A 88 16.40 35.22 -15.16
N SER A 89 17.53 35.22 -15.90
CA SER A 89 17.53 34.99 -17.35
C SER A 89 17.15 33.57 -17.78
N PHE A 90 17.28 32.58 -16.89
CA PHE A 90 16.91 31.19 -17.17
C PHE A 90 15.41 30.93 -16.91
N LEU A 91 14.85 31.55 -15.87
CA LEU A 91 13.41 31.51 -15.55
C LEU A 91 12.58 32.30 -16.58
N ASP A 92 13.06 33.47 -17.02
CA ASP A 92 12.43 34.28 -18.08
C ASP A 92 12.39 33.57 -19.44
N ARG A 93 13.37 32.71 -19.73
CA ARG A 93 13.54 32.10 -21.07
C ARG A 93 12.91 30.70 -21.21
N MET A 94 12.70 29.97 -20.11
CA MET A 94 12.20 28.57 -20.17
C MET A 94 10.84 28.32 -19.51
N ILE A 95 10.41 29.11 -18.51
CA ILE A 95 9.22 28.79 -17.70
C ILE A 95 8.15 29.90 -17.74
N GLY A 96 8.52 31.16 -18.00
CA GLY A 96 7.58 32.29 -18.11
C GLY A 96 7.10 32.79 -16.75
N LEU A 97 7.17 34.11 -16.54
CA LEU A 97 6.77 34.77 -15.28
C LEU A 97 5.29 34.57 -14.96
N ASP A 98 4.44 34.48 -15.98
CA ASP A 98 3.01 34.27 -15.84
C ASP A 98 2.71 32.89 -15.24
N PHE A 99 3.42 31.84 -15.66
CA PHE A 99 3.25 30.50 -15.08
C PHE A 99 3.64 30.46 -13.60
N LEU A 100 4.73 31.13 -13.21
CA LEU A 100 5.14 31.22 -11.79
C LEU A 100 4.12 31.98 -10.95
N ARG A 101 3.49 33.01 -11.52
CA ARG A 101 2.39 33.73 -10.89
C ARG A 101 1.18 32.83 -10.70
N ASP A 102 0.74 32.15 -11.76
CA ASP A 102 -0.41 31.24 -11.72
C ASP A 102 -0.23 30.14 -10.66
N VAL A 103 0.96 29.55 -10.57
CA VAL A 103 1.29 28.53 -9.56
C VAL A 103 1.25 29.12 -8.14
N SER A 104 1.77 30.34 -7.96
CA SER A 104 1.77 31.02 -6.65
C SER A 104 0.36 31.40 -6.21
N GLU A 105 -0.47 31.91 -7.13
CA GLU A 105 -1.88 32.25 -6.90
C GLU A 105 -2.69 31.00 -6.56
N PHE A 106 -2.50 29.90 -7.31
CA PHE A 106 -3.10 28.61 -7.02
C PHE A 106 -2.78 28.17 -5.58
N PHE A 107 -1.50 28.07 -5.20
CA PHE A 107 -1.15 27.59 -3.86
C PHE A 107 -1.61 28.54 -2.74
N ARG A 108 -1.75 29.84 -2.99
CA ARG A 108 -2.35 30.77 -2.01
C ARG A 108 -3.84 30.53 -1.83
N ALA A 109 -4.58 30.32 -2.92
CA ALA A 109 -6.01 30.04 -2.84
C ALA A 109 -6.31 28.77 -2.03
N PHE A 110 -5.41 27.78 -2.09
CA PHE A 110 -5.53 26.51 -1.37
C PHE A 110 -4.93 26.51 0.05
N ALA A 111 -4.16 27.54 0.43
CA ALA A 111 -3.48 27.61 1.73
C ALA A 111 -4.39 27.40 2.97
N PRO A 112 -5.65 27.90 2.99
CA PRO A 112 -6.56 27.64 4.12
C PRO A 112 -6.86 26.15 4.35
N LEU A 113 -6.79 25.32 3.29
CA LEU A 113 -7.10 23.89 3.37
C LEU A 113 -5.93 23.06 3.94
N TYR A 114 -4.71 23.59 3.95
CA TYR A 114 -3.51 22.83 4.32
C TYR A 114 -3.54 22.33 5.76
N ALA A 115 -4.07 23.13 6.68
CA ALA A 115 -4.20 22.72 8.08
C ALA A 115 -5.14 21.51 8.22
N GLY A 116 -6.29 21.55 7.53
CA GLY A 116 -7.26 20.46 7.51
C GLY A 116 -6.69 19.18 6.89
N PHE A 117 -6.02 19.26 5.75
CA PHE A 117 -5.37 18.09 5.13
C PHE A 117 -4.31 17.47 6.04
N ARG A 118 -3.52 18.30 6.74
CA ARG A 118 -2.52 17.80 7.69
C ARG A 118 -3.19 17.04 8.84
N GLU A 119 -4.18 17.64 9.47
CA GLU A 119 -4.93 17.02 10.59
C GLU A 119 -5.54 15.68 10.15
N ARG A 120 -6.25 15.66 9.02
CA ARG A 120 -6.89 14.45 8.49
C ARG A 120 -5.87 13.36 8.16
N ALA A 121 -4.75 13.72 7.53
CA ALA A 121 -3.69 12.75 7.23
C ALA A 121 -3.09 12.12 8.50
N GLN A 122 -2.96 12.89 9.59
CA GLN A 122 -2.48 12.38 10.88
C GLN A 122 -3.50 11.44 11.54
N GLU A 123 -4.79 11.79 11.52
CA GLU A 123 -5.86 10.94 12.05
C GLU A 123 -5.96 9.61 11.30
N VAL A 124 -5.88 9.66 9.97
CA VAL A 124 -5.80 8.48 9.10
C VAL A 124 -4.62 7.59 9.48
N GLN A 125 -3.42 8.17 9.63
CA GLN A 125 -2.22 7.42 10.02
C GLN A 125 -2.39 6.78 11.41
N SER A 126 -3.01 7.50 12.34
CA SER A 126 -3.36 7.00 13.66
C SER A 126 -4.33 5.81 13.59
N LEU A 127 -5.36 5.90 12.74
CA LEU A 127 -6.31 4.82 12.49
C LEU A 127 -5.60 3.58 11.92
N LEU A 128 -4.74 3.75 10.91
CA LEU A 128 -4.01 2.64 10.27
C LEU A 128 -2.96 1.99 11.19
N ARG A 129 -2.46 2.70 12.20
CA ARG A 129 -1.52 2.19 13.21
C ARG A 129 -2.20 1.75 14.52
N SER A 130 -3.52 1.98 14.62
CA SER A 130 -4.30 1.65 15.81
C SER A 130 -4.20 0.17 16.17
N PRO A 131 -4.21 -0.20 17.47
CA PRO A 131 -4.34 -1.58 17.91
C PRO A 131 -5.53 -2.35 17.36
N GLN A 132 -6.55 -1.63 16.88
CA GLN A 132 -7.77 -2.20 16.32
C GLN A 132 -7.65 -2.49 14.81
N THR A 133 -6.63 -1.94 14.14
CA THR A 133 -6.37 -2.16 12.71
C THR A 133 -5.35 -3.27 12.53
N ARG A 134 -5.66 -4.24 11.68
CA ARG A 134 -4.84 -5.42 11.42
C ARG A 134 -4.68 -5.62 9.93
N PHE A 135 -3.47 -5.97 9.51
CA PHE A 135 -3.12 -6.22 8.12
C PHE A 135 -2.99 -7.72 7.88
N LEU A 136 -3.54 -8.19 6.77
CA LEU A 136 -3.31 -9.54 6.23
C LEU A 136 -2.60 -9.38 4.90
N LEU A 137 -1.39 -9.93 4.81
CA LEU A 137 -0.64 -9.92 3.55
C LEU A 137 -0.95 -11.20 2.78
N VAL A 138 -1.53 -11.09 1.59
CA VAL A 138 -1.86 -12.25 0.75
C VAL A 138 -0.79 -12.45 -0.32
N ALA A 139 -0.24 -13.65 -0.43
CA ALA A 139 0.79 -14.04 -1.39
C ALA A 139 0.42 -15.34 -2.11
N GLY A 140 1.06 -15.61 -3.26
CA GLY A 140 1.04 -16.92 -3.90
C GLY A 140 2.13 -17.84 -3.34
N PRO A 141 2.05 -19.16 -3.58
CA PRO A 141 2.95 -20.15 -2.97
C PRO A 141 4.32 -20.28 -3.65
N GLY A 142 4.49 -19.70 -4.85
CA GLY A 142 5.74 -19.82 -5.60
C GLY A 142 6.93 -19.17 -4.88
N GLN A 143 8.09 -19.83 -4.91
CA GLN A 143 9.33 -19.33 -4.31
C GLN A 143 9.74 -17.95 -4.85
N GLU A 144 9.39 -17.64 -6.09
CA GLU A 144 9.62 -16.33 -6.70
C GLU A 144 8.88 -15.18 -5.98
N ARG A 145 7.85 -15.49 -5.17
CA ARG A 145 7.08 -14.51 -4.39
C ARG A 145 7.69 -14.20 -3.03
N ILE A 146 8.63 -15.01 -2.56
CA ILE A 146 9.23 -14.86 -1.22
C ILE A 146 9.89 -13.49 -1.02
N PRO A 147 10.75 -12.99 -1.94
CA PRO A 147 11.41 -11.69 -1.74
C PRO A 147 10.42 -10.53 -1.62
N ASP A 148 9.41 -10.49 -2.50
CA ASP A 148 8.37 -9.45 -2.48
C ASP A 148 7.51 -9.54 -1.21
N THR A 149 7.17 -10.75 -0.76
CA THR A 149 6.37 -10.96 0.46
C THR A 149 7.12 -10.50 1.70
N LEU A 150 8.40 -10.85 1.83
CA LEU A 150 9.24 -10.42 2.95
C LEU A 150 9.48 -8.92 2.93
N PHE A 151 9.72 -8.34 1.75
CA PHE A 151 9.86 -6.90 1.59
C PHE A 151 8.60 -6.17 2.05
N PHE A 152 7.43 -6.61 1.61
CA PHE A 152 6.17 -5.97 1.96
C PHE A 152 5.85 -6.10 3.45
N ALA A 153 6.04 -7.31 4.00
CA ALA A 153 5.86 -7.55 5.44
C ALA A 153 6.74 -6.62 6.27
N ARG A 154 8.02 -6.49 5.92
CA ARG A 154 8.95 -5.57 6.58
C ARG A 154 8.52 -4.12 6.45
N LYS A 155 8.04 -3.69 5.27
CA LYS A 155 7.59 -2.31 5.04
C LYS A 155 6.37 -1.93 5.89
N LEU A 156 5.40 -2.84 6.03
CA LEU A 156 4.26 -2.62 6.92
C LEU A 156 4.71 -2.36 8.35
N GLU A 157 5.69 -3.11 8.84
CA GLU A 157 6.19 -2.95 10.21
C GLU A 157 7.06 -1.72 10.41
N GLU A 158 7.96 -1.42 9.47
CA GLU A 158 8.75 -0.19 9.48
C GLU A 158 7.84 1.05 9.52
N ALA A 159 6.67 0.95 8.88
CA ALA A 159 5.63 1.98 8.92
C ALA A 159 4.74 1.95 10.18
N GLY A 160 4.96 1.00 11.11
CA GLY A 160 4.23 0.88 12.37
C GLY A 160 2.86 0.19 12.26
N HIS A 161 2.56 -0.47 11.15
CA HIS A 161 1.33 -1.21 10.96
C HIS A 161 1.39 -2.59 11.61
N ARG A 162 0.24 -3.10 12.05
CA ARG A 162 0.13 -4.40 12.71
C ARG A 162 -0.17 -5.48 11.68
N LEU A 163 0.89 -6.11 11.16
CA LEU A 163 0.77 -7.31 10.31
C LEU A 163 0.37 -8.51 11.18
N GLU A 164 -0.86 -8.97 11.03
CA GLU A 164 -1.43 -10.10 11.78
C GLU A 164 -0.90 -11.44 11.27
N ALA A 165 -0.96 -11.63 9.95
CA ALA A 165 -0.56 -12.87 9.31
C ALA A 165 -0.21 -12.66 7.84
N VAL A 166 0.56 -13.60 7.31
CA VAL A 166 0.76 -13.77 5.87
C VAL A 166 -0.10 -14.96 5.43
N VAL A 167 -0.97 -14.75 4.45
CA VAL A 167 -1.84 -15.77 3.87
C VAL A 167 -1.25 -16.21 2.53
N VAL A 168 -0.83 -17.46 2.43
CA VAL A 168 -0.41 -18.06 1.16
C VAL A 168 -1.63 -18.71 0.52
N ASN A 169 -2.09 -18.15 -0.59
CA ASN A 169 -3.33 -18.53 -1.26
C ASN A 169 -3.07 -19.38 -2.51
N ARG A 170 -4.01 -20.26 -2.86
CA ARG A 170 -3.99 -21.14 -4.04
C ARG A 170 -2.89 -22.21 -3.99
N VAL A 171 -2.65 -22.77 -2.81
CA VAL A 171 -1.66 -23.85 -2.66
C VAL A 171 -2.20 -25.15 -3.26
N HIS A 172 -1.47 -25.74 -4.20
CA HIS A 172 -1.86 -27.02 -4.79
C HIS A 172 -1.66 -28.17 -3.79
N PRO A 173 -2.57 -29.17 -3.73
CA PRO A 173 -2.44 -30.28 -2.79
C PRO A 173 -1.23 -31.17 -3.12
N ARG A 174 -0.60 -31.72 -2.07
CA ARG A 174 0.38 -32.81 -2.22
C ARG A 174 -0.35 -34.14 -2.46
N PHE A 175 0.06 -34.85 -3.51
CA PHE A 175 -0.37 -36.22 -3.76
C PHE A 175 0.76 -37.17 -3.40
N GLY A 176 0.52 -38.12 -2.49
CA GLY A 176 1.52 -39.13 -2.15
C GLY A 176 1.83 -40.06 -3.34
N GLY A 177 3.11 -40.40 -3.52
CA GLY A 177 3.53 -41.46 -4.46
C GLY A 177 4.20 -40.99 -5.76
N LEU A 178 4.56 -39.70 -5.91
CA LEU A 178 5.45 -39.30 -7.00
C LEU A 178 6.91 -39.72 -6.73
N PRO A 179 7.65 -40.19 -7.73
CA PRO A 179 9.09 -40.44 -7.61
C PRO A 179 9.83 -39.16 -7.20
N GLN A 180 10.77 -39.27 -6.26
CA GLN A 180 11.73 -38.22 -5.93
C GLN A 180 12.66 -38.00 -7.14
N GLY A 181 12.24 -37.18 -8.11
CA GLY A 181 13.01 -37.06 -9.35
C GLY A 181 12.41 -36.16 -10.42
N GLY A 182 11.69 -35.09 -10.05
CA GLY A 182 11.15 -34.13 -11.02
C GLY A 182 10.17 -34.73 -12.04
N ILE A 183 9.63 -33.88 -12.91
CA ILE A 183 8.93 -34.34 -14.11
C ILE A 183 9.99 -34.46 -15.20
N GLU A 184 10.22 -35.65 -15.74
CA GLU A 184 10.84 -35.77 -17.07
C GLU A 184 9.87 -35.20 -18.09
N VAL A 185 10.08 -33.94 -18.47
CA VAL A 185 9.31 -33.31 -19.56
C VAL A 185 9.84 -33.87 -20.88
N GLY A 186 9.37 -35.07 -21.24
CA GLY A 186 9.55 -35.64 -22.57
C GLY A 186 8.67 -34.92 -23.61
N PRO A 187 8.90 -35.13 -24.92
CA PRO A 187 8.13 -34.51 -26.00
C PRO A 187 6.68 -35.03 -26.14
N GLY A 188 6.11 -35.65 -25.10
CA GLY A 188 4.75 -36.19 -25.06
C GLY A 188 3.75 -35.25 -24.38
N PRO A 189 2.43 -35.55 -24.46
CA PRO A 189 1.42 -34.77 -23.75
C PRO A 189 1.66 -34.83 -22.24
N ILE A 190 1.70 -33.65 -21.61
CA ILE A 190 1.87 -33.52 -20.16
C ILE A 190 0.65 -34.14 -19.48
N ASP A 191 0.85 -35.17 -18.69
CA ASP A 191 -0.20 -35.71 -17.82
C ASP A 191 -0.56 -34.65 -16.78
N GLY A 192 -1.81 -34.18 -16.82
CA GLY A 192 -2.32 -33.17 -15.88
C GLY A 192 -2.13 -33.59 -14.42
N ARG A 193 -2.17 -34.89 -14.11
CA ARG A 193 -1.92 -35.38 -12.74
C ARG A 193 -0.48 -35.17 -12.30
N GLN A 194 0.47 -35.43 -13.19
CA GLN A 194 1.90 -35.19 -12.93
C GLN A 194 2.16 -33.70 -12.74
N LEU A 195 1.56 -32.84 -13.56
CA LEU A 195 1.69 -31.39 -13.44
C LEU A 195 1.16 -30.88 -12.10
N VAL A 196 -0.07 -31.26 -11.70
CA VAL A 196 -0.64 -30.80 -10.42
C VAL A 196 0.18 -31.30 -9.24
N ALA A 197 0.67 -32.53 -9.29
CA ALA A 197 1.47 -33.08 -8.21
C ALA A 197 2.86 -32.43 -8.10
N TRP A 198 3.50 -32.05 -9.21
CA TRP A 198 4.69 -31.20 -9.19
C TRP A 198 4.41 -29.79 -8.68
N LEU A 199 3.29 -29.17 -9.09
CA LEU A 199 2.85 -27.87 -8.56
C LEU A 199 2.66 -27.94 -7.05
N GLY A 200 2.07 -29.02 -6.54
CA GLY A 200 1.91 -29.28 -5.11
C GLY A 200 3.25 -29.26 -4.37
N GLU A 201 4.23 -30.03 -4.83
CA GLU A 201 5.56 -30.05 -4.19
C GLU A 201 6.28 -28.70 -4.27
N ARG A 202 6.23 -28.04 -5.44
CA ARG A 202 6.84 -26.72 -5.63
C ARG A 202 6.23 -25.68 -4.68
N ASP A 203 4.90 -25.66 -4.60
CA ASP A 203 4.16 -24.71 -3.79
C ASP A 203 4.46 -24.92 -2.31
N HIS A 204 4.44 -26.16 -1.82
CA HIS A 204 4.75 -26.46 -0.43
C HIS A 204 6.21 -26.17 -0.06
N ALA A 205 7.17 -26.40 -0.98
CA ALA A 205 8.56 -25.99 -0.74
C ALA A 205 8.67 -24.46 -0.55
N GLY A 206 7.88 -23.67 -1.30
CA GLY A 206 7.76 -22.23 -1.11
C GLY A 206 7.11 -21.86 0.23
N VAL A 207 6.03 -22.54 0.63
CA VAL A 207 5.37 -22.35 1.93
C VAL A 207 6.31 -22.66 3.09
N GLU A 208 7.04 -23.78 3.04
CA GLU A 208 7.99 -24.19 4.09
C GLU A 208 9.15 -23.18 4.24
N GLN A 209 9.69 -22.71 3.12
CA GLN A 209 10.73 -21.68 3.12
C GLN A 209 10.20 -20.35 3.68
N LEU A 210 9.02 -19.90 3.24
CA LEU A 210 8.42 -18.66 3.72
C LEU A 210 8.06 -18.75 5.21
N THR A 211 7.54 -19.88 5.67
CA THR A 211 7.25 -20.15 7.09
C THR A 211 8.50 -19.99 7.93
N THR A 212 9.62 -20.57 7.49
CA THR A 212 10.92 -20.45 8.18
C THR A 212 11.39 -19.00 8.26
N LEU A 213 11.28 -18.24 7.17
CA LEU A 213 11.75 -16.85 7.07
C LEU A 213 10.85 -15.84 7.82
N LEU A 214 9.57 -16.16 7.99
CA LEU A 214 8.62 -15.28 8.67
C LEU A 214 8.57 -15.47 10.19
N GLN A 215 9.20 -16.50 10.76
CA GLN A 215 9.17 -16.72 12.21
C GLN A 215 9.62 -15.46 12.97
N PRO A 216 8.87 -15.04 14.01
CA PRO A 216 7.80 -15.76 14.71
C PRO A 216 6.37 -15.52 14.18
N ARG A 217 6.18 -14.91 12.99
CA ARG A 217 4.83 -14.58 12.48
C ARG A 217 4.01 -15.80 12.13
N THR A 218 2.69 -15.61 12.22
CA THR A 218 1.71 -16.56 11.71
C THR A 218 1.68 -16.53 10.18
N LEU A 219 1.89 -17.69 9.58
CA LEU A 219 1.59 -17.97 8.18
C LEU A 219 0.36 -18.88 8.12
N ALA A 220 -0.60 -18.52 7.27
CA ALA A 220 -1.80 -19.29 7.01
C ALA A 220 -1.82 -19.77 5.57
N GLU A 221 -2.06 -21.06 5.38
CA GLU A 221 -2.17 -21.67 4.07
C GLU A 221 -3.63 -21.80 3.66
N ILE A 222 -3.95 -21.37 2.43
CA ILE A 222 -5.26 -21.57 1.81
C ILE A 222 -5.05 -22.37 0.52
N GLY A 223 -5.45 -23.65 0.59
CA GLY A 223 -5.40 -24.55 -0.55
C GLY A 223 -6.25 -24.08 -1.74
N MET A 224 -5.84 -24.47 -2.94
CA MET A 224 -6.57 -24.18 -4.17
C MET A 224 -8.00 -24.71 -4.09
N MET A 225 -8.95 -23.85 -4.48
CA MET A 225 -10.37 -24.21 -4.55
C MET A 225 -10.67 -24.78 -5.95
N GLU A 226 -11.57 -25.76 -6.01
CA GLU A 226 -12.02 -26.36 -7.28
C GLU A 226 -12.72 -25.33 -8.18
N THR A 227 -13.43 -24.39 -7.58
CA THR A 227 -14.12 -23.30 -8.27
C THR A 227 -13.66 -21.95 -7.72
N GLU A 228 -13.53 -20.97 -8.61
CA GLU A 228 -13.26 -19.59 -8.18
C GLU A 228 -14.39 -19.06 -7.30
N PRO A 229 -14.07 -18.28 -6.23
CA PRO A 229 -15.05 -17.78 -5.29
C PRO A 229 -15.79 -16.55 -5.82
N THR A 230 -16.55 -16.74 -6.91
CA THR A 230 -17.32 -15.70 -7.59
C THR A 230 -18.77 -15.59 -7.11
N HIS A 231 -19.18 -16.47 -6.18
CA HIS A 231 -20.53 -16.53 -5.63
C HIS A 231 -20.49 -16.68 -4.11
N LEU A 232 -21.61 -16.35 -3.44
CA LEU A 232 -21.68 -16.25 -1.97
C LEU A 232 -21.33 -17.56 -1.25
N GLU A 233 -21.67 -18.71 -1.82
CA GLU A 233 -21.36 -20.00 -1.22
C GLU A 233 -19.86 -20.29 -1.23
N ALA A 234 -19.20 -20.14 -2.36
CA ALA A 234 -17.75 -20.26 -2.43
C ALA A 234 -17.02 -19.20 -1.58
N LEU A 235 -17.54 -17.97 -1.47
CA LEU A 235 -17.00 -16.97 -0.54
C LEU A 235 -17.17 -17.38 0.94
N ARG A 236 -18.29 -18.02 1.30
CA ARG A 236 -18.49 -18.58 2.65
C ARG A 236 -17.50 -19.70 2.94
N GLU A 237 -17.25 -20.56 1.98
CA GLU A 237 -16.27 -21.64 2.09
C GLU A 237 -14.84 -21.09 2.23
N LEU A 238 -14.45 -20.11 1.42
CA LEU A 238 -13.16 -19.41 1.58
C LEU A 238 -13.06 -18.78 2.96
N GLY A 239 -14.13 -18.12 3.43
CA GLY A 239 -14.18 -17.54 4.77
C GLY A 239 -14.08 -18.56 5.90
N ARG A 240 -14.61 -19.78 5.71
CA ARG A 240 -14.47 -20.90 6.67
C ARG A 240 -13.01 -21.35 6.74
N ARG A 241 -12.38 -21.63 5.59
CA ARG A 241 -10.97 -22.03 5.51
C ARG A 241 -10.05 -20.98 6.12
N LEU A 242 -10.30 -19.70 5.86
CA LEU A 242 -9.52 -18.61 6.44
C LEU A 242 -9.64 -18.56 7.97
N ARG A 243 -10.82 -18.78 8.55
CA ARG A 243 -11.01 -18.84 10.01
C ARG A 243 -10.36 -20.06 10.65
N GLU A 244 -10.33 -21.19 9.95
CA GLU A 244 -9.64 -22.40 10.42
C GLU A 244 -8.12 -22.20 10.42
N ALA A 245 -7.59 -21.56 9.38
CA ALA A 245 -6.18 -21.24 9.28
C ALA A 245 -5.74 -20.10 10.23
N LEU A 246 -6.65 -19.18 10.58
CA LEU A 246 -6.41 -18.06 11.48
C LEU A 246 -7.54 -17.95 12.53
N PRO A 247 -7.54 -18.81 13.56
CA PRO A 247 -8.62 -18.86 14.55
C PRO A 247 -8.78 -17.56 15.37
N ASP A 248 -7.69 -16.81 15.55
CA ASP A 248 -7.70 -15.54 16.27
C ASP A 248 -8.15 -14.34 15.43
N LEU A 249 -8.38 -14.56 14.12
CA LEU A 249 -8.78 -13.53 13.16
C LEU A 249 -10.20 -13.01 13.46
N GLY A 250 -10.26 -12.05 14.38
CA GLY A 250 -11.49 -11.39 14.80
C GLY A 250 -11.85 -11.51 16.27
N ASN A 251 -11.06 -12.23 17.07
CA ASN A 251 -11.27 -12.38 18.52
C ASN A 251 -10.61 -11.26 19.36
N GLY A 252 -9.97 -10.29 18.72
CA GLY A 252 -9.22 -9.19 19.37
C GLY A 252 -10.00 -8.25 20.30
N ASN A 253 -11.28 -8.55 20.60
CA ASN A 253 -12.08 -7.84 21.59
C ASN A 253 -12.10 -8.56 22.97
N ALA A 254 -11.56 -9.78 23.08
CA ALA A 254 -11.54 -10.52 24.35
C ALA A 254 -10.40 -10.08 25.29
N ALA A 255 -9.20 -9.80 24.76
CA ALA A 255 -8.05 -9.41 25.57
C ALA A 255 -8.14 -7.97 26.12
N ALA A 256 -8.85 -7.07 25.44
CA ALA A 256 -9.03 -5.69 25.91
C ALA A 256 -10.09 -5.55 27.02
N ARG A 257 -10.99 -6.53 27.18
CA ARG A 257 -12.08 -6.51 28.17
C ARG A 257 -11.71 -7.11 29.52
N GLN A 258 -10.53 -7.70 29.66
CA GLN A 258 -10.04 -8.23 30.94
C GLN A 258 -9.25 -7.21 31.77
N ASN A 259 -8.94 -6.04 31.19
CA ASN A 259 -8.21 -4.94 31.84
C ASN A 259 -9.02 -3.63 31.91
N SER A 260 -10.36 -3.70 31.94
CA SER A 260 -11.25 -2.55 32.16
C SER A 260 -12.15 -2.79 33.37
#